data_AF-A0A9X2G6Y9-F1
#
_entry.id   AF-A0A9X2G6Y9-F1
#
_cell.length_a   1.000
_cell.length_b   1.000
_cell.length_c   1.000
_cell.angle_alpha   90.00
_cell.angle_beta   90.00
_cell.angle_gamma   90.00
#
_symmetry.space_group_name_H-M   'P 1'
#
loop_
_entity.id
_entity.type
_entity.pdbx_description
1 polymer ?
#
loop_
_entity_poly.entity_id
_entity_poly.type
_entity_poly.pdbx_seq_one_letter_code
_entity_poly.pdbx_strand_id
1 'polypeptide(L)'
;MPSQFIPGNPSSYWMDESTAETFATVIAGIRETEAEAADLAPDWSALVTEADNEVQPLLRELAVAGDLPVPAVGEEIGDGIATLLTWPELRIAVLAAGAGLEERTELRDAGWVVVEREPSTVVAAVRTALPADVRS
;
A
#
# COMPACT_ATOMS: atom_id res chain seq x y z
N MET A 1 2.48 -64.08 -21.97
CA MET A 1 3.03 -63.01 -22.84
C MET A 1 4.19 -62.36 -22.11
N PRO A 2 5.37 -62.19 -22.73
CA PRO A 2 6.58 -61.77 -22.03
C PRO A 2 6.62 -60.26 -21.79
N SER A 3 7.06 -59.89 -20.59
CA SER A 3 7.39 -58.52 -20.19
C SER A 3 8.69 -58.07 -20.85
N GLN A 4 8.67 -56.96 -21.58
CA GLN A 4 9.86 -56.36 -22.17
C GLN A 4 10.32 -55.20 -21.27
N PHE A 5 11.48 -55.38 -20.62
CA PHE A 5 12.17 -54.38 -19.81
C PHE A 5 13.02 -53.50 -20.74
N ILE A 6 12.79 -52.18 -20.74
CA ILE A 6 13.63 -51.21 -21.46
C ILE A 6 14.53 -50.50 -20.42
N PRO A 7 15.85 -50.64 -20.47
CA PRO A 7 16.74 -49.83 -19.64
C PRO A 7 16.93 -48.46 -20.29
N GLY A 8 16.22 -47.45 -19.77
CA GLY A 8 16.35 -46.05 -20.17
C GLY A 8 16.89 -45.20 -19.02
N ASN A 9 18.01 -44.53 -19.27
CA ASN A 9 18.81 -43.70 -18.38
C ASN A 9 17.98 -42.63 -17.61
N PRO A 10 18.16 -42.44 -16.28
CA PRO A 10 17.48 -41.39 -15.52
C PRO A 10 18.35 -40.13 -15.50
N SER A 11 18.39 -39.35 -16.57
CA SER A 11 18.98 -38.00 -16.49
C SER A 11 18.46 -37.08 -17.58
N SER A 12 18.10 -35.89 -17.12
CA SER A 12 17.82 -34.68 -17.89
C SER A 12 16.43 -34.61 -18.50
N TYR A 13 15.48 -34.37 -17.60
CA TYR A 13 14.36 -33.47 -17.84
C TYR A 13 14.82 -32.30 -18.73
N TRP A 14 14.21 -32.20 -19.91
CA TRP A 14 14.22 -30.99 -20.72
C TRP A 14 13.62 -29.86 -19.88
N MET A 15 14.46 -29.02 -19.28
CA MET A 15 14.09 -27.62 -19.06
C MET A 15 14.23 -26.94 -20.41
N ASP A 16 13.10 -26.53 -20.97
CA ASP A 16 13.03 -25.65 -22.12
C ASP A 16 13.77 -24.34 -21.80
N GLU A 17 14.61 -23.86 -22.72
CA GLU A 17 15.28 -22.56 -22.63
C GLU A 17 14.31 -21.38 -22.47
N SER A 18 12.98 -21.60 -22.57
CA SER A 18 11.93 -20.61 -22.32
C SER A 18 11.70 -20.21 -20.84
N THR A 19 12.36 -20.84 -19.86
CA THR A 19 12.15 -20.47 -18.42
C THR A 19 13.13 -19.42 -17.90
N ALA A 20 14.24 -19.16 -18.61
CA ALA A 20 15.21 -18.13 -18.20
C ALA A 20 14.70 -16.71 -18.50
N GLU A 21 13.89 -16.52 -19.53
CA GLU A 21 13.41 -15.20 -19.97
C GLU A 21 12.29 -14.64 -19.08
N THR A 22 11.57 -15.49 -18.33
CA THR A 22 10.55 -15.03 -17.38
C THR A 22 11.19 -14.44 -16.12
N PHE A 23 12.30 -15.00 -15.64
CA PHE A 23 12.97 -14.49 -14.44
C PHE A 23 13.69 -13.15 -14.67
N ALA A 24 14.26 -12.90 -15.86
CA ALA A 24 14.87 -11.61 -16.15
C ALA A 24 13.85 -10.45 -16.15
N THR A 25 12.62 -10.71 -16.64
CA THR A 25 11.52 -9.74 -16.62
C THR A 25 11.04 -9.47 -15.19
N VAL A 26 10.93 -10.51 -14.35
CA VAL A 26 10.56 -10.34 -12.93
C VAL A 26 11.63 -9.56 -12.17
N ILE A 27 12.92 -9.83 -12.38
CA ILE A 27 13.99 -9.10 -11.67
C ILE A 27 14.10 -7.66 -12.18
N ALA A 28 13.74 -7.32 -13.42
CA ALA A 28 13.69 -5.93 -13.90
C ALA A 28 12.54 -5.14 -13.26
N GLY A 29 11.35 -5.74 -13.12
CA GLY A 29 10.20 -5.11 -12.45
C GLY A 29 10.43 -4.84 -10.95
N ILE A 30 11.24 -5.66 -10.28
CA ILE A 30 11.60 -5.43 -8.86
C ILE A 30 12.49 -4.18 -8.70
N ARG A 31 13.35 -3.86 -9.69
CA ARG A 31 14.29 -2.71 -9.60
C ARG A 31 13.63 -1.36 -9.84
N GLU A 32 12.54 -1.34 -10.63
CA GLU A 32 11.74 -0.13 -10.84
C GLU A 32 10.99 0.30 -9.56
N THR A 33 10.77 -0.62 -8.60
CA THR A 33 10.14 -0.27 -7.31
C THR A 33 11.14 0.32 -6.31
N GLU A 34 12.42 -0.08 -6.37
CA GLU A 34 13.48 0.45 -5.48
C GLU A 34 13.91 1.88 -5.84
N ALA A 35 13.90 2.25 -7.13
CA ALA A 35 14.32 3.58 -7.56
C ALA A 35 13.32 4.68 -7.17
N GLU A 36 12.02 4.36 -7.07
CA GLU A 36 10.99 5.31 -6.64
C GLU A 36 10.88 5.40 -5.11
N ALA A 37 11.21 4.31 -4.40
CA ALA A 37 11.34 4.33 -2.93
C ALA A 37 12.54 5.15 -2.44
N ALA A 38 13.54 5.39 -3.29
CA ALA A 38 14.78 6.09 -2.94
C ALA A 38 14.60 7.61 -2.70
N ASP A 39 13.47 8.20 -3.11
CA ASP A 39 13.18 9.64 -2.90
C ASP A 39 12.20 9.88 -1.74
N LEU A 40 11.69 8.82 -1.10
CA LEU A 40 10.78 8.95 0.04
C LEU A 40 11.56 9.14 1.34
N ALA A 41 11.00 9.96 2.24
CA ALA A 41 11.48 10.04 3.61
C ALA A 41 11.45 8.65 4.28
N PRO A 42 12.41 8.33 5.17
CA PRO A 42 12.59 6.97 5.69
C PRO A 42 11.32 6.40 6.34
N ASP A 43 10.57 7.22 7.09
CA ASP A 43 9.30 6.81 7.70
C ASP A 43 8.23 6.43 6.67
N TRP A 44 8.15 7.17 5.56
CA TRP A 44 7.23 6.85 4.45
C TRP A 44 7.67 5.60 3.68
N SER A 45 8.96 5.41 3.48
CA SER A 45 9.51 4.23 2.80
C SER A 45 9.24 2.94 3.56
N ALA A 46 9.43 2.96 4.89
CA ALA A 46 9.06 1.85 5.77
C ALA A 46 7.56 1.54 5.69
N LEU A 47 6.73 2.58 5.79
CA LEU A 47 5.28 2.44 5.75
C LEU A 47 4.78 1.87 4.41
N VAL A 48 5.31 2.32 3.28
CA VAL A 48 4.99 1.77 1.94
C VAL A 48 5.42 0.31 1.82
N THR A 49 6.53 -0.07 2.44
CA THR A 49 7.04 -1.45 2.40
C THR A 49 6.15 -2.41 3.19
N GLU A 50 5.62 -1.96 4.32
CA GLU A 50 4.74 -2.77 5.19
C GLU A 50 3.28 -2.79 4.73
N ALA A 51 2.85 -1.77 3.97
CA ALA A 51 1.47 -1.66 3.50
C ALA A 51 1.13 -2.64 2.38
N ASP A 52 -0.14 -3.06 2.36
CA ASP A 52 -0.72 -3.86 1.28
C ASP A 52 -0.55 -3.19 -0.09
N ASN A 53 -0.41 -4.00 -1.13
CA ASN A 53 -0.21 -3.53 -2.52
C ASN A 53 -1.31 -2.57 -3.00
N GLU A 54 -2.53 -2.67 -2.46
CA GLU A 54 -3.62 -1.73 -2.76
C GLU A 54 -3.38 -0.32 -2.19
N VAL A 55 -2.69 -0.22 -1.05
CA VAL A 55 -2.48 1.03 -0.31
C VAL A 55 -1.20 1.74 -0.72
N GLN A 56 -0.18 0.99 -1.12
CA GLN A 56 1.11 1.52 -1.59
C GLN A 56 1.01 2.67 -2.60
N PRO A 57 0.20 2.61 -3.68
CA PRO A 57 0.13 3.73 -4.63
C PRO A 57 -0.40 5.01 -3.99
N LEU A 58 -1.38 4.90 -3.09
CA LEU A 58 -1.90 6.07 -2.36
C LEU A 58 -0.83 6.65 -1.43
N LEU A 59 -0.09 5.81 -0.70
CA LEU A 59 0.99 6.26 0.18
C LEU A 59 2.10 6.96 -0.59
N ARG A 60 2.50 6.45 -1.77
CA ARG A 60 3.52 7.11 -2.61
C ARG A 60 3.06 8.49 -3.07
N GLU A 61 1.81 8.61 -3.56
CA GLU A 61 1.25 9.89 -3.99
C GLU A 61 1.17 10.92 -2.83
N LEU A 62 0.80 10.46 -1.63
CA LEU A 62 0.77 11.31 -0.43
C LEU A 62 2.18 11.73 0.00
N ALA A 63 3.16 10.84 -0.10
CA ALA A 63 4.53 11.14 0.24
C ALA A 63 5.15 12.15 -0.74
N VAL A 64 4.86 12.03 -2.04
CA VAL A 64 5.27 12.98 -3.09
C VAL A 64 4.64 14.36 -2.91
N ALA A 65 3.42 14.43 -2.38
CA ALA A 65 2.78 15.71 -2.06
C ALA A 65 3.59 16.55 -1.06
N GLY A 66 4.39 15.90 -0.22
CA GLY A 66 5.29 16.52 0.76
C GLY A 66 4.56 17.27 1.87
N ASP A 67 5.28 17.57 2.95
CA ASP A 67 4.76 18.41 4.07
C ASP A 67 3.52 17.82 4.77
N LEU A 68 3.34 16.49 4.72
CA LEU A 68 2.27 15.79 5.43
C LEU A 68 2.85 14.92 6.55
N PRO A 69 2.18 14.88 7.72
CA PRO A 69 2.50 13.89 8.74
C PRO A 69 2.27 12.48 8.19
N VAL A 70 3.10 11.54 8.63
CA VAL A 70 2.99 10.12 8.26
C VAL A 70 1.68 9.56 8.82
N PRO A 71 0.79 8.98 7.99
CA PRO A 71 -0.42 8.34 8.48
C PRO A 71 -0.10 7.01 9.18
N ALA A 72 -1.04 6.55 10.01
CA ALA A 72 -1.12 5.14 10.38
C ALA A 72 -1.90 4.38 9.30
N VAL A 73 -1.51 3.13 9.02
CA VAL A 73 -2.10 2.28 7.98
C VAL A 73 -2.87 1.15 8.64
N GLY A 74 -4.08 0.88 8.14
CA GLY A 74 -4.86 -0.29 8.56
C GLY A 74 -5.36 -0.24 10.00
N GLU A 75 -5.45 0.93 10.62
CA GLU A 75 -5.97 1.05 11.97
C GLU A 75 -7.49 0.88 12.02
N GLU A 76 -7.98 0.38 13.15
CA GLU A 76 -9.38 0.40 13.51
C GLU A 76 -9.64 1.54 14.48
N ILE A 77 -10.57 2.43 14.16
CA ILE A 77 -10.91 3.59 14.99
C ILE A 77 -12.38 3.57 15.40
N GLY A 78 -12.69 4.22 16.53
CA GLY A 78 -14.06 4.22 17.06
C GLY A 78 -14.50 2.82 17.49
N ASP A 79 -15.68 2.39 17.03
CA ASP A 79 -16.28 1.08 17.37
C ASP A 79 -15.77 -0.04 16.44
N GLY A 80 -14.46 -0.08 16.19
CA GLY A 80 -13.84 -1.10 15.32
C GLY A 80 -14.01 -0.81 13.82
N ILE A 81 -14.10 0.46 13.42
CA ILE A 81 -14.25 0.83 12.00
C ILE A 81 -12.90 0.75 11.32
N ALA A 82 -12.77 -0.19 10.37
CA ALA A 82 -11.55 -0.40 9.61
C ALA A 82 -11.22 0.78 8.68
N THR A 83 -10.00 1.29 8.82
CA THR A 83 -9.50 2.39 8.00
C THR A 83 -8.37 1.92 7.09
N LEU A 84 -8.23 2.62 5.98
CA LEU A 84 -7.10 2.47 5.08
C LEU A 84 -5.90 3.27 5.62
N LEU A 85 -6.15 4.54 5.93
CA LEU A 85 -5.17 5.50 6.44
C LEU A 85 -5.81 6.39 7.51
N THR A 86 -5.09 6.67 8.58
CA THR A 86 -5.54 7.55 9.67
C THR A 86 -4.48 8.56 10.07
N TRP A 87 -4.94 9.77 10.35
CA TRP A 87 -4.16 10.80 11.05
C TRP A 87 -4.83 11.05 12.40
N PRO A 88 -4.48 10.27 13.45
CA PRO A 88 -5.17 10.34 14.73
C PRO A 88 -5.06 11.72 15.39
N GLU A 89 -3.91 12.39 15.25
CA GLU A 89 -3.72 13.75 15.78
C GLU A 89 -4.59 14.80 15.09
N LEU A 90 -4.91 14.60 13.80
CA LEU A 90 -5.75 15.50 13.01
C LEU A 90 -7.22 15.06 12.96
N ARG A 91 -7.55 13.91 13.55
CA ARG A 91 -8.84 13.21 13.42
C ARG A 91 -9.31 13.06 11.96
N ILE A 92 -8.39 12.72 11.05
CA ILE A 92 -8.73 12.43 9.65
C ILE A 92 -8.65 10.91 9.44
N ALA A 93 -9.63 10.36 8.73
CA ALA A 93 -9.68 8.94 8.38
C ALA A 93 -10.07 8.74 6.92
N VAL A 94 -9.32 7.86 6.23
CA VAL A 94 -9.66 7.30 4.93
C VAL A 94 -10.18 5.90 5.17
N LEU A 95 -11.42 5.61 4.77
CA LEU A 95 -12.02 4.30 5.04
C LEU A 95 -11.63 3.23 4.01
N ALA A 96 -11.53 1.99 4.48
CA ALA A 96 -11.32 0.83 3.64
C ALA A 96 -12.50 0.58 2.67
N ALA A 97 -12.28 -0.26 1.66
CA ALA A 97 -13.36 -0.70 0.78
C ALA A 97 -14.43 -1.46 1.57
N GLY A 98 -15.69 -1.05 1.40
CA GLY A 98 -16.83 -1.66 2.09
C GLY A 98 -17.42 -0.81 3.23
N ALA A 99 -16.72 0.25 3.68
CA ALA A 99 -17.26 1.11 4.72
C ALA A 99 -18.50 1.89 4.24
N GLY A 100 -19.62 1.66 4.92
CA GLY A 100 -20.96 2.16 4.62
C GLY A 100 -21.19 3.61 5.04
N LEU A 101 -22.43 4.06 4.85
CA LEU A 101 -22.86 5.39 5.30
C LEU A 101 -22.93 5.48 6.83
N GLU A 102 -23.26 4.38 7.49
CA GLU A 102 -23.37 4.29 8.95
C GLU A 102 -22.00 4.54 9.60
N GLU A 103 -20.97 3.77 9.24
CA GLU A 103 -19.60 3.97 9.76
C GLU A 103 -19.09 5.41 9.51
N ARG A 104 -19.37 5.97 8.33
CA ARG A 104 -19.00 7.37 8.02
C ARG A 104 -19.71 8.36 8.95
N THR A 105 -20.96 8.09 9.28
CA THR A 105 -21.78 8.96 10.13
C THR A 105 -21.30 8.86 11.58
N GLU A 106 -21.01 7.66 12.07
CA GLU A 106 -20.49 7.43 13.41
C GLU A 106 -19.15 8.12 13.63
N LEU A 107 -18.23 7.99 12.67
CA LEU A 107 -16.94 8.68 12.74
C LEU A 107 -17.11 10.20 12.73
N ARG A 108 -18.01 10.72 11.89
CA ARG A 108 -18.32 12.16 11.88
C ARG A 108 -18.93 12.64 13.19
N ASP A 109 -19.82 11.87 13.80
CA ASP A 109 -20.41 12.18 15.11
C ASP A 109 -19.35 12.17 16.23
N ALA A 110 -18.39 11.24 16.14
CA ALA A 110 -17.20 11.21 17.00
C ALA A 110 -16.19 12.34 16.71
N GLY A 111 -16.46 13.19 15.72
CA GLY A 111 -15.66 14.36 15.36
C GLY A 111 -14.48 14.05 14.43
N TRP A 112 -14.54 12.95 13.69
CA TRP A 112 -13.59 12.63 12.63
C TRP A 112 -13.99 13.24 11.29
N VAL A 113 -12.98 13.67 10.55
CA VAL A 113 -13.10 14.06 9.16
C VAL A 113 -12.87 12.82 8.29
N VAL A 114 -13.97 12.28 7.76
CA VAL A 114 -13.90 11.15 6.83
C VAL A 114 -13.72 11.65 5.42
N VAL A 115 -12.61 11.26 4.80
CA VAL A 115 -12.20 11.63 3.44
C VAL A 115 -12.27 10.44 2.49
N GLU A 116 -12.48 10.73 1.22
CA GLU A 116 -12.44 9.69 0.18
C GLU A 116 -11.00 9.26 -0.09
N ARG A 117 -10.85 8.06 -0.65
CA ARG A 117 -9.56 7.44 -1.03
C ARG A 117 -8.84 8.15 -2.20
N GLU A 118 -9.17 9.41 -2.46
CA GLU A 118 -8.60 10.20 -3.54
C GLU A 118 -7.40 11.01 -3.01
N PRO A 119 -6.20 10.86 -3.58
CA PRO A 119 -4.99 11.51 -3.07
C PRO A 119 -5.16 13.03 -2.87
N SER A 120 -5.69 13.73 -3.88
CA SER A 120 -5.92 15.18 -3.82
C SER A 120 -6.83 15.61 -2.67
N THR A 121 -7.91 14.85 -2.44
CA THR A 121 -8.85 15.12 -1.35
C THR A 121 -8.21 14.89 0.01
N VAL A 122 -7.42 13.82 0.15
CA VAL A 122 -6.69 13.51 1.39
C VAL A 122 -5.65 14.58 1.70
N VAL A 123 -4.82 14.95 0.73
CA VAL A 123 -3.82 16.02 0.87
C VAL A 123 -4.50 17.33 1.30
N ALA A 124 -5.59 17.71 0.63
CA ALA A 124 -6.31 18.95 0.96
C ALA A 124 -6.85 18.94 2.39
N ALA A 125 -7.42 17.82 2.84
CA ALA A 125 -7.96 17.68 4.19
C ALA A 125 -6.85 17.76 5.25
N VAL A 126 -5.76 17.01 5.08
CA VAL A 126 -4.62 17.01 6.00
C VAL A 126 -4.00 18.41 6.10
N ARG A 127 -3.75 19.07 4.97
CA ARG A 127 -3.17 20.43 4.96
C ARG A 127 -4.08 21.49 5.57
N THR A 128 -5.40 21.29 5.48
CA THR A 128 -6.39 22.17 6.12
C THR A 128 -6.41 21.97 7.63
N ALA A 129 -6.23 20.74 8.10
CA ALA A 129 -6.21 20.40 9.52
C ALA A 129 -4.88 20.70 10.21
N LEU A 130 -3.77 20.80 9.46
CA LEU A 130 -2.47 21.15 10.02
C LEU A 130 -2.51 22.52 10.71
N PRO A 131 -2.13 22.60 12.00
CA PRO A 131 -2.07 23.88 12.71
C PRO A 131 -1.01 24.79 12.09
N ALA A 132 -1.24 26.11 12.13
CA ALA A 132 -0.37 27.10 11.50
C ALA A 132 1.08 27.10 12.00
N ASP A 133 1.35 26.46 13.14
CA ASP A 133 2.66 26.38 13.78
C ASP A 133 3.67 25.48 13.03
N VAL A 134 3.17 24.53 12.22
CA VAL A 134 4.01 23.57 11.47
C VAL A 134 4.52 24.15 10.13
N ARG A 135 4.09 25.36 9.74
CA ARG A 135 4.47 26.00 8.45
C ARG A 135 5.76 26.84 8.49
N SER A 136 6.60 26.69 9.52
CA SER A 136 7.79 27.53 9.74
C SER A 136 9.04 27.01 9.03
#